data_AF-A0A971YA72-F1
#
_entry.id   AF-A0A971YA72-F1
#
_cell.length_a   1.000
_cell.length_b   1.000
_cell.length_c   1.000
_cell.angle_alpha   90.00
_cell.angle_beta   90.00
_cell.angle_gamma   90.00
#
_symmetry.space_group_name_H-M   'P 1'
#
loop_
_entity.id
_entity.type
_entity.pdbx_description
1 polymer ?
#
loop_
_entity_poly.entity_id
_entity_poly.type
_entity_poly.pdbx_seq_one_letter_code
_entity_poly.pdbx_strand_id
1 'polypeptide(L)' 'MDTGFMIASLVIGLYVCLGPFVFLALYVLFDRFAEREPAQKKQPALLDDNPALWTKAHTDAYFVRKKTQSVLTKSSECTL' A
#
# COMPACT_ATOMS: atom_id res chain seq x y z
N MET A 1 -30.11 -47.62 -8.22
CA MET A 1 -29.30 -46.39 -8.10
C MET A 1 -29.90 -45.37 -9.04
N ASP A 2 -30.53 -44.33 -8.49
CA ASP A 2 -31.20 -43.30 -9.28
C ASP A 2 -30.16 -42.52 -10.08
N THR A 3 -30.31 -42.54 -11.41
CA THR A 3 -29.40 -41.88 -12.36
C THR A 3 -29.16 -40.41 -12.01
N GLY A 4 -30.16 -39.74 -11.41
CA GLY A 4 -30.04 -38.37 -10.92
C GLY A 4 -28.99 -38.18 -9.82
N PHE A 5 -28.84 -39.16 -8.92
CA PHE A 5 -27.82 -39.10 -7.86
C PHE A 5 -26.40 -39.22 -8.45
N MET A 6 -26.22 -40.09 -9.45
CA MET A 6 -24.93 -40.24 -10.13
C MET A 6 -24.48 -38.94 -10.80
N ILE A 7 -25.39 -38.28 -11.53
CA ILE A 7 -25.10 -37.02 -12.21
C ILE A 7 -24.78 -35.92 -11.20
N ALA A 8 -25.57 -35.81 -10.12
CA ALA A 8 -25.33 -34.81 -9.08
C ALA A 8 -23.95 -34.98 -8.43
N SER A 9 -23.55 -36.21 -8.11
CA SER A 9 -22.24 -36.49 -7.52
C SER A 9 -21.07 -36.13 -8.45
N LEU A 10 -21.23 -36.37 -9.76
CA LEU A 10 -20.23 -36.03 -10.78
C LEU A 10 -20.06 -34.52 -10.92
N VAL A 11 -21.17 -33.78 -10.93
CA VAL A 11 -21.13 -32.31 -11.02
C VAL A 11 -20.50 -31.70 -9.77
N ILE A 12 -20.83 -32.22 -8.58
CA ILE A 12 -20.21 -31.78 -7.32
C ILE A 12 -18.71 -32.07 -7.35
N GLY A 13 -18.30 -33.28 -7.73
CA GLY A 13 -16.89 -33.65 -7.86
C GLY A 13 -16.15 -32.74 -8.84
N LEU A 14 -16.77 -32.43 -9.99
CA LEU A 14 -16.21 -31.50 -10.97
C LEU A 14 -15.97 -30.12 -10.34
N TYR A 15 -16.96 -29.53 -9.66
CA TYR A 15 -16.81 -28.21 -9.06
C TYR A 15 -15.79 -28.18 -7.91
N VAL A 16 -15.73 -29.25 -7.10
CA VAL A 16 -14.74 -29.38 -6.02
C VAL A 16 -13.32 -29.45 -6.58
N CYS A 17 -13.13 -30.14 -7.70
CA CYS A 17 -11.83 -30.18 -8.39
C CYS A 17 -11.52 -28.86 -9.10
N LEU A 18 -12.48 -28.28 -9.82
CA LEU A 18 -12.28 -27.09 -10.67
C LEU A 18 -12.09 -25.82 -9.83
N GLY A 19 -12.75 -25.71 -8.69
CA GLY A 19 -12.69 -24.54 -7.81
C GLY A 19 -11.25 -24.14 -7.45
N PRO A 20 -10.43 -25.04 -6.84
CA PRO A 20 -9.04 -24.77 -6.53
C PRO A 20 -8.21 -24.33 -7.75
N PHE A 21 -8.43 -24.92 -8.92
CA PHE A 21 -7.72 -24.51 -10.15
C PHE A 21 -8.08 -23.08 -10.56
N VAL A 22 -9.36 -22.71 -10.49
CA VAL A 22 -9.81 -21.35 -10.80
C VAL A 22 -9.24 -20.35 -9.80
N PHE A 23 -9.26 -20.65 -8.50
CA PHE A 23 -8.67 -19.80 -7.47
C PHE A 23 -7.16 -19.63 -7.65
N LEU A 24 -6.44 -20.71 -8.00
CA LEU A 24 -5.00 -20.66 -8.26
C LEU A 24 -4.70 -19.82 -9.51
N ALA A 25 -5.49 -19.96 -10.58
CA ALA A 25 -5.35 -19.16 -11.78
C ALA A 25 -5.58 -17.66 -11.49
N LEU A 26 -6.62 -17.33 -10.72
CA LEU A 26 -6.88 -15.95 -10.28
C LEU A 26 -5.76 -15.43 -9.38
N TYR A 27 -5.27 -16.23 -8.45
CA TYR A 27 -4.16 -15.86 -7.57
C TYR A 27 -2.92 -15.47 -8.39
N VAL A 28 -2.50 -16.32 -9.32
CA VAL A 28 -1.36 -16.05 -10.21
C VAL A 28 -1.61 -14.82 -11.10
N LEU A 29 -2.84 -14.64 -11.57
CA LEU A 29 -3.21 -13.47 -12.36
C LEU A 29 -3.06 -12.18 -11.55
N PHE A 30 -3.59 -12.15 -10.33
CA PHE A 30 -3.46 -11.01 -9.42
C PHE A 30 -2.02 -10.77 -9.00
N ASP A 31 -1.24 -11.82 -8.75
CA ASP A 31 0.18 -11.73 -8.41
C ASP A 31 0.97 -11.03 -9.53
N ARG A 32 0.72 -11.40 -10.79
CA ARG A 32 1.32 -10.73 -11.95
C ARG A 32 0.84 -9.30 -12.19
N PHE A 33 -0.40 -8.98 -11.82
CA PHE A 33 -0.87 -7.58 -11.85
C PHE A 33 -0.21 -6.75 -10.74
N ALA A 34 -0.05 -7.31 -9.54
CA ALA A 34 0.63 -6.68 -8.42
C ALA A 34 2.14 -6.48 -8.67
N GLU A 35 2.78 -7.34 -9.46
CA GLU A 35 4.17 -7.15 -9.92
C GLU A 35 4.30 -6.09 -11.03
N ARG A 36 3.23 -5.85 -11.81
CA ARG A 36 3.21 -4.85 -12.89
C ARG A 36 2.90 -3.45 -12.40
N GLU A 37 2.17 -3.33 -11.30
CA GLU A 37 2.29 -2.12 -10.50
C GLU A 37 3.70 -2.17 -9.89
N PRO A 38 4.61 -1.22 -10.19
CA PRO A 38 5.79 -1.13 -9.35
C PRO A 38 5.24 -1.03 -7.94
N ALA A 39 5.85 -1.74 -6.99
CA ALA A 39 5.67 -1.42 -5.60
C ALA A 39 6.04 0.07 -5.42
N GLN A 40 5.09 0.97 -5.68
CA GLN A 40 4.79 2.08 -4.81
C GLN A 40 4.41 1.40 -3.50
N LYS A 41 5.45 0.89 -2.82
CA LYS A 41 5.59 1.00 -1.39
C LYS A 41 5.14 2.43 -1.12
N LYS A 42 3.87 2.51 -0.70
CA LYS A 42 3.22 3.63 -0.05
C LYS A 42 4.24 4.71 0.24
N GLN A 43 4.12 5.82 -0.48
CA GLN A 43 4.64 7.09 -0.02
C GLN A 43 4.43 7.15 1.51
N PRO A 44 5.45 7.48 2.32
CA PRO A 44 5.21 7.95 3.66
C PRO A 44 4.61 9.37 3.60
N ALA A 45 3.60 9.62 2.77
CA ALA A 45 2.85 10.87 2.74
C ALA A 45 1.99 11.04 4.01
N LEU A 46 1.88 9.98 4.83
CA LEU A 46 1.28 10.02 6.16
C LEU A 46 2.26 10.40 7.29
N LEU A 47 3.55 10.56 6.97
CA LEU A 47 4.61 10.82 7.97
C LEU A 47 5.01 12.30 8.04
N ASP A 48 4.66 13.10 7.03
CA ASP A 48 5.00 14.53 6.99
C ASP A 48 4.13 15.39 7.95
N ASP A 49 2.87 15.02 8.20
CA ASP A 49 1.93 15.87 8.98
C ASP A 49 1.82 15.52 10.47
N ASN A 50 2.40 14.42 10.94
CA ASN A 50 2.27 14.00 12.34
C ASN A 50 3.56 14.28 13.15
N PRO A 51 3.63 15.41 13.88
CA PRO A 51 4.81 15.77 14.67
C PRO A 51 5.10 14.77 15.80
N ALA A 52 4.10 13.97 16.20
CA ALA A 52 4.23 12.93 17.21
C ALA A 52 5.10 11.73 16.77
N LEU A 53 5.33 11.56 15.46
CA LEU A 53 6.12 10.45 14.89
C LEU A 53 7.49 10.89 14.38
N TRP A 54 7.86 12.16 14.58
CA TRP A 54 9.16 12.65 14.14
C TRP A 54 10.27 12.02 14.97
N THR A 55 11.22 11.39 14.28
CA THR A 55 12.48 11.00 14.90
C THR A 55 13.33 12.25 15.17
N LYS A 56 14.33 12.14 16.05
CA LYS A 56 15.22 13.26 16.40
C LYS A 56 15.84 13.92 15.16
N ALA A 57 16.23 13.10 14.16
CA ALA A 57 16.80 13.59 12.91
C ALA A 57 15.84 14.45 12.08
N HIS A 58 14.54 14.11 12.03
CA HIS A 58 13.53 14.91 11.30
C HIS A 58 13.21 16.21 12.02
N THR A 59 13.15 16.14 13.35
CA THR A 59 12.88 17.29 14.21
C THR A 59 13.98 18.35 14.06
N ASP A 60 15.25 17.94 14.11
CA ASP A 60 16.40 18.83 13.96
C ASP A 60 16.41 19.50 12.58
N ALA A 61 16.14 18.75 11.51
CA ALA A 61 16.09 19.30 10.15
C ALA A 61 14.95 20.33 9.98
N TYR A 62 13.78 20.09 10.58
CA TYR A 62 12.65 21.04 10.53
C TYR A 62 12.98 22.33 11.30
N PHE A 63 13.53 22.22 12.51
CA PHE A 63 13.92 23.39 13.31
C PHE A 63 15.06 24.18 12.68
N VAL A 64 16.03 23.54 12.02
CA VAL A 64 17.06 24.23 11.24
C VAL A 64 16.42 25.04 10.11
N ARG A 65 15.49 24.46 9.33
CA ARG A 65 14.78 25.18 8.25
C ARG A 65 13.98 26.36 8.79
N LYS A 66 13.23 26.19 9.88
CA LYS A 66 12.47 27.26 10.54
C LYS A 66 13.39 28.37 11.07
N LYS A 67 14.52 28.00 11.67
CA LYS A 67 15.51 28.96 12.19
C LYS A 67 16.10 29.79 11.05
N THR A 68 16.48 29.17 9.93
CA THR A 68 16.98 29.89 8.75
C THR A 68 15.92 30.83 8.15
N GLN A 69 14.65 30.41 8.07
CA GLN A 69 13.57 31.29 7.62
C GLN A 69 13.28 32.46 8.57
N SER A 70 13.39 32.24 9.89
CA SER A 70 13.24 33.32 10.88
C SER A 70 14.38 34.35 10.83
N VAL A 71 15.59 33.90 10.45
CA VAL A 71 16.75 34.79 10.29
C VAL A 71 16.62 35.62 9.01
N LEU A 72 16.14 35.02 7.91
CA LEU A 72 15.90 35.73 6.65
C LEU A 72 14.82 36.81 6.79
N THR A 73 13.72 36.51 7.49
CA THR A 73 12.63 37.45 7.74
C THR A 73 13.04 38.61 8.66
N LYS A 74 13.80 38.32 9.72
CA LYS A 74 14.34 39.36 10.61
C LYS A 74 15.40 40.23 9.92
N SER A 75 16.16 39.68 8.96
CA SER A 75 17.11 40.44 8.15
C SER A 75 16.40 41.43 7.22
N SER A 76 15.26 41.05 6.63
CA SER A 76 14.45 41.96 5.80
C SER A 76 13.77 43.09 6.59
N GLU A 77 13.46 42.90 7.88
CA GLU A 77 12.92 43.96 8.73
C GLU A 77 14.00 44.95 9.22
N CYS A 78 15.27 44.55 9.28
CA CYS A 78 16.36 45.43 9.76
C CYS A 78 16.96 46.32 8.66
N THR A 79 16.39 46.31 7.44
CA THR A 79 16.87 47.06 6.27
C THR A 79 15.85 48.10 5.77
N LEU A 80 14.97 48.57 6.67
CA LEU A 80 14.03 49.67 6.46
C LEU A 80 14.26 50.77 7.50
#